data_AF-A0A957DGW9-F1
#
_entry.id   AF-A0A957DGW9-F1
#
_cell.length_a   1.000
_cell.length_b   1.000
_cell.length_c   1.000
_cell.angle_alpha   90.00
_cell.angle_beta   90.00
_cell.angle_gamma   90.00
#
_symmetry.space_group_name_H-M   'P 1'
#
loop_
_entity.id
_entity.type
_entity.pdbx_description
1 polymer ?
#
loop_
_entity_poly.entity_id
_entity_poly.type
_entity_poly.pdbx_seq_one_letter_code
_entity_poly.pdbx_strand_id
1 'polypeptide(L)'
;MKQWLRRTGCLLLILFWLFLMSLPLLAVNIARGGQVRLGAQDGAHLRIFLVQEEKLNGLGLEWARDVAGTGTCRHTSVTYLMWEGQGTSADYCQCDDGAPCP
;
A
#
# COMPACT_ATOMS: atom_id res chain seq x y z
N MET A 1 22.72 -33.83 -2.34
CA MET A 1 21.65 -33.18 -1.55
C MET A 1 22.11 -31.91 -0.79
N LYS A 2 23.31 -31.87 -0.18
CA LYS A 2 23.83 -30.70 0.57
C LYS A 2 24.09 -29.43 -0.27
N GLN A 3 24.43 -29.57 -1.55
CA GLN A 3 24.70 -28.41 -2.44
C GLN A 3 23.45 -27.61 -2.82
N TRP A 4 22.29 -28.27 -2.90
CA TRP A 4 21.04 -27.58 -3.26
C TRP A 4 20.60 -26.66 -2.13
N LEU A 5 20.63 -27.15 -0.88
CA LEU A 5 20.34 -26.37 0.33
C LEU A 5 21.26 -25.14 0.48
N ARG A 6 22.55 -25.30 0.12
CA ARG A 6 23.52 -24.20 0.18
C ARG A 6 23.25 -23.13 -0.89
N ARG A 7 22.80 -23.54 -2.09
CA ARG A 7 22.42 -22.61 -3.17
C ARG A 7 21.15 -21.84 -2.83
N THR A 8 20.11 -22.50 -2.30
CA THR A 8 18.89 -21.79 -1.86
C THR A 8 19.17 -20.87 -0.69
N GLY A 9 19.98 -21.29 0.29
CA GLY A 9 20.38 -20.42 1.40
C GLY A 9 21.13 -19.16 0.94
N CYS A 10 22.11 -19.32 0.03
CA CYS A 10 22.81 -18.17 -0.55
C CYS A 10 21.87 -17.26 -1.36
N LEU A 11 20.96 -17.82 -2.16
CA LEU A 11 19.98 -17.02 -2.92
C LEU A 11 19.05 -16.24 -2.00
N LEU A 12 18.53 -16.87 -0.94
CA LEU A 12 17.68 -16.20 0.03
C LEU A 12 18.41 -15.08 0.75
N LEU A 13 19.68 -15.29 1.11
CA LEU A 13 20.50 -14.28 1.77
C LEU A 13 20.77 -13.09 0.84
N ILE A 14 21.06 -13.35 -0.44
CA ILE A 14 21.23 -12.30 -1.45
C ILE A 14 19.91 -11.53 -1.64
N LEU A 15 18.78 -12.21 -1.81
CA LEU A 15 17.47 -11.57 -1.97
C LEU A 15 17.11 -10.72 -0.75
N PHE A 16 17.34 -11.25 0.45
CA PHE A 16 17.12 -10.53 1.70
C PHE A 16 18.01 -9.27 1.79
N TRP A 17 19.29 -9.40 1.44
CA TRP A 17 20.21 -8.26 1.41
C TRP A 17 19.78 -7.19 0.41
N LEU A 18 19.36 -7.61 -0.78
CA LEU A 18 18.88 -6.71 -1.84
C LEU A 18 17.60 -5.98 -1.41
N PHE A 19 16.69 -6.67 -0.73
CA PHE A 19 15.49 -6.08 -0.14
C PHE A 19 15.83 -5.05 0.95
N LEU A 20 16.81 -5.37 1.81
CA LEU A 20 17.25 -4.44 2.85
C LEU A 20 17.86 -3.15 2.26
N MET A 21 18.60 -3.27 1.16
CA MET A 21 19.19 -2.14 0.44
C MET A 21 18.17 -1.36 -0.41
N SER A 22 17.05 -1.98 -0.82
CA SER A 22 16.01 -1.28 -1.59
C SER A 22 15.07 -0.45 -0.71
N LEU A 23 14.92 -0.80 0.58
CA LEU A 23 14.12 -0.05 1.56
C LEU A 23 14.43 1.46 1.60
N PRO A 24 15.68 1.93 1.75
CA PRO A 24 15.97 3.37 1.79
C PRO A 24 15.65 4.07 0.46
N LEU A 25 15.85 3.40 -0.68
CA LEU A 25 15.48 3.95 -1.98
C LEU A 25 13.97 4.13 -2.11
N LEU A 26 13.19 3.14 -1.67
CA LEU A 26 11.73 3.23 -1.58
C LEU A 26 11.29 4.35 -0.64
N ALA A 27 11.89 4.45 0.54
CA ALA A 27 11.58 5.50 1.51
C ALA A 27 11.81 6.90 0.93
N VAL A 28 12.94 7.13 0.25
CA VAL A 28 13.23 8.41 -0.42
C VAL A 28 12.27 8.66 -1.59
N ASN A 29 11.89 7.63 -2.34
CA ASN A 29 10.93 7.78 -3.44
C ASN A 29 9.55 8.20 -2.93
N ILE A 30 9.07 7.54 -1.87
CA ILE A 30 7.83 7.86 -1.18
C ILE A 30 7.90 9.28 -0.57
N ALA A 31 9.02 9.64 0.06
CA ALA A 31 9.21 10.96 0.65
C ALA A 31 9.23 12.09 -0.40
N ARG A 32 9.79 11.85 -1.60
CA ARG A 32 9.84 12.85 -2.67
C ARG A 32 8.53 12.98 -3.44
N GLY A 33 7.86 11.86 -3.72
CA GLY A 33 6.60 11.85 -4.47
C GLY A 33 5.37 12.11 -3.62
N GLY A 34 5.47 11.95 -2.29
CA GLY A 34 4.36 12.00 -1.34
C GLY A 34 3.36 10.85 -1.48
N GLN A 35 3.31 10.19 -2.64
CA GLN A 35 2.41 9.11 -2.96
C GLN A 35 2.96 8.18 -4.06
N VAL A 36 2.76 6.89 -3.90
CA VAL A 36 2.96 5.85 -4.90
C VAL A 36 1.58 5.28 -5.20
N ARG A 37 1.07 5.47 -6.43
CA ARG A 37 -0.21 4.92 -6.87
C ARG A 37 0.02 3.85 -7.92
N LEU A 38 -0.53 2.67 -7.68
CA LEU A 38 -0.49 1.50 -8.55
C LEU A 38 -1.92 1.16 -8.97
N GLY A 39 -2.30 1.45 -10.20
CA GLY A 39 -3.64 1.17 -10.73
C GLY A 39 -4.18 2.28 -11.64
N ALA A 40 -5.35 2.04 -12.21
CA ALA A 40 -6.06 3.03 -13.03
C ALA A 40 -6.66 4.15 -12.16
N GLN A 41 -6.80 5.37 -12.70
CA GLN A 41 -7.45 6.48 -11.97
C GLN A 41 -8.90 6.13 -11.59
N ASP A 42 -9.62 5.45 -12.48
CA ASP A 42 -11.07 5.18 -12.37
C ASP A 42 -11.38 3.70 -12.11
N GLY A 43 -10.58 3.00 -11.30
CA GLY A 43 -10.79 1.58 -11.01
C GLY A 43 -10.06 1.09 -9.76
N ALA A 44 -9.86 -0.22 -9.67
CA ALA A 44 -9.06 -0.82 -8.60
C ALA A 44 -7.64 -0.23 -8.58
N HIS A 45 -7.25 0.35 -7.45
CA HIS A 45 -5.93 0.93 -7.27
C HIS A 45 -5.44 0.78 -5.84
N LEU A 46 -4.12 0.67 -5.71
CA LEU A 46 -3.39 0.66 -4.46
C LEU A 46 -2.56 1.95 -4.39
N ARG A 47 -2.81 2.75 -3.37
CA ARG A 47 -2.09 4.01 -3.16
C ARG A 47 -1.42 3.97 -1.79
N ILE A 48 -0.11 4.18 -1.79
CA ILE A 48 0.69 4.35 -0.58
C ILE A 48 1.06 5.82 -0.52
N PHE A 49 0.73 6.53 0.55
CA PHE A 49 1.08 7.94 0.70
C PHE A 49 1.69 8.22 2.07
N LEU A 50 2.50 9.26 2.14
CA LEU A 50 3.16 9.67 3.37
C LEU A 50 2.31 10.74 4.05
N VAL A 51 1.92 10.48 5.30
CA VAL A 51 1.23 11.46 6.14
C VAL A 51 2.29 12.24 6.90
N GLN A 52 2.35 13.55 6.65
CA GLN A 52 3.26 14.50 7.30
C GLN A 52 2.50 15.77 7.66
N GLU A 53 1.74 15.72 8.73
CA GLU A 53 1.08 16.89 9.34
C GLU A 53 1.73 17.22 10.67
N GLU A 54 1.54 18.44 11.20
CA GLU A 54 2.27 18.98 12.38
C GLU A 54 2.35 18.04 13.60
N LYS A 55 1.39 17.12 13.76
CA LYS A 55 1.35 16.14 14.87
C LYS A 55 1.03 14.72 14.41
N LEU A 56 1.06 14.46 13.09
CA LEU A 56 0.72 13.17 12.51
C LEU A 56 1.80 12.81 11.48
N ASN A 57 2.63 11.84 11.83
CA ASN A 57 3.61 11.30 10.90
C ASN A 57 3.41 9.79 10.75
N GLY A 58 3.25 9.37 9.50
CA GLY A 58 2.92 7.99 9.20
C GLY A 58 2.89 7.65 7.72
N LEU A 59 2.51 6.41 7.46
CA LEU A 59 2.25 5.89 6.12
C LEU A 59 0.76 5.56 6.00
N GLY A 60 0.09 6.12 5.00
CA GLY A 60 -1.26 5.75 4.60
C GLY A 60 -1.22 4.70 3.49
N LEU A 61 -1.96 3.62 3.66
CA LEU A 61 -2.21 2.60 2.64
C LEU A 61 -3.69 2.65 2.28
N GLU A 62 -4.00 3.05 1.06
CA GLU A 62 -5.33 3.09 0.49
C GLU A 62 -5.44 2.00 -0.58
N TRP A 63 -6.40 1.09 -0.40
CA TRP A 63 -6.72 0.03 -1.35
C TRP A 63 -8.16 0.17 -1.80
N ALA A 64 -8.36 0.57 -3.05
CA ALA A 64 -9.64 0.54 -3.72
C ALA A 64 -9.78 -0.72 -4.58
N ARG A 65 -10.92 -1.40 -4.47
CA ARG A 65 -11.28 -2.55 -5.30
C ARG A 65 -12.71 -2.43 -5.80
N ASP A 66 -12.95 -2.91 -7.02
CA ASP A 66 -14.30 -2.98 -7.56
C ASP A 66 -15.08 -4.11 -6.86
N VAL A 67 -16.34 -3.84 -6.51
CA VAL A 67 -17.23 -4.83 -5.89
C VAL A 67 -17.74 -5.78 -6.97
N ALA A 68 -17.54 -7.09 -6.78
CA ALA A 68 -17.97 -8.09 -7.75
C ALA A 68 -19.49 -8.06 -7.92
N GLY A 69 -19.97 -7.93 -9.16
CA GLY A 69 -21.40 -7.94 -9.50
C GLY A 69 -22.03 -6.56 -9.71
N THR A 70 -21.37 -5.48 -9.31
CA THR A 70 -21.79 -4.09 -9.58
C THR A 70 -20.57 -3.29 -10.02
N GLY A 71 -20.35 -3.20 -11.33
CA GLY A 71 -19.25 -2.41 -11.93
C GLY A 71 -19.33 -0.89 -11.67
N THR A 72 -20.27 -0.47 -10.82
CA THR A 72 -20.56 0.91 -10.42
C THR A 72 -20.17 1.21 -8.98
N CYS A 73 -19.77 0.20 -8.19
CA CYS A 73 -19.43 0.39 -6.79
C CYS A 73 -18.01 -0.03 -6.43
N ARG A 74 -17.30 0.85 -5.70
CA ARG A 74 -15.92 0.65 -5.26
C ARG A 74 -15.85 0.59 -3.75
N HIS A 75 -15.20 -0.44 -3.23
CA HIS A 75 -14.85 -0.53 -1.82
C HIS A 75 -13.42 -0.04 -1.62
N THR A 76 -13.25 0.99 -0.80
CA THR A 76 -11.96 1.59 -0.49
C THR A 76 -11.67 1.39 0.98
N SER A 77 -10.54 0.74 1.27
CA SER A 77 -10.02 0.56 2.61
C SER A 77 -8.78 1.40 2.78
N VAL A 78 -8.74 2.23 3.82
CA VAL A 78 -7.60 3.08 4.17
C VAL A 78 -7.08 2.66 5.53
N THR A 79 -5.84 2.18 5.57
CA THR A 79 -5.14 1.81 6.79
C THR A 79 -3.97 2.76 7.02
N TYR A 80 -3.85 3.27 8.25
CA TYR A 80 -2.75 4.14 8.63
C TYR A 80 -1.76 3.40 9.52
N LEU A 81 -0.48 3.44 9.14
CA LEU A 81 0.64 3.01 9.95
C LEU A 81 1.39 4.26 10.44
N MET A 82 0.96 4.79 11.58
CA MET A 82 1.55 5.99 12.18
C MET A 82 2.71 5.62 13.11
N TRP A 83 3.79 6.39 13.07
CA TRP A 83 4.84 6.38 14.11
C TRP A 83 4.77 7.62 15.01
N GLU A 84 3.98 8.61 14.63
CA GLU A 84 3.65 9.76 15.46
C GLU A 84 2.15 10.11 15.30
N GLY A 85 1.45 10.21 16.42
CA GLY A 85 0.01 10.45 16.46
C GLY A 85 -0.84 9.19 16.29
N GLN A 86 -2.15 9.36 16.09
CA GLN A 86 -3.11 8.26 15.86
C GLN A 86 -3.88 8.51 14.56
N GLY A 87 -3.90 7.51 13.68
CA GLY A 87 -4.72 7.50 12.49
C GLY A 87 -5.86 6.50 12.66
N THR A 88 -7.07 6.87 12.26
CA THR A 88 -8.22 5.96 12.27
C THR A 88 -8.34 5.31 10.90
N SER A 89 -8.22 3.99 10.83
CA SER A 89 -8.50 3.26 9.60
C SER A 89 -9.95 3.48 9.19
N ALA A 90 -10.18 3.70 7.90
CA ALA A 90 -11.50 3.99 7.36
C ALA A 90 -11.79 3.03 6.20
N ASP A 91 -12.93 2.37 6.28
CA ASP A 91 -13.45 1.55 5.21
C ASP A 91 -14.73 2.21 4.70
N TYR A 92 -14.75 2.57 3.43
CA TYR A 92 -15.92 3.19 2.82
C TYR A 92 -16.15 2.65 1.42
N CYS A 93 -17.42 2.58 1.05
CA CYS A 93 -17.82 2.23 -0.29
C CYS A 93 -18.32 3.49 -1.01
N GLN A 94 -17.86 3.68 -2.24
CA GLN A 94 -18.24 4.79 -3.11
C GLN A 94 -18.83 4.19 -4.37
N CYS A 95 -20.15 4.31 -4.54
CA CYS A 95 -20.80 4.01 -5.81
C CYS A 95 -20.98 5.31 -6.62
N ASP A 96 -20.66 5.26 -7.91
CA ASP A 96 -21.07 6.29 -8.85
C ASP A 96 -22.62 6.28 -8.87
N ASP A 97 -23.25 7.44 -8.65
CA ASP A 97 -24.72 7.66 -8.57
C ASP A 97 -25.45 7.42 -7.23
N GLY A 98 -24.73 7.34 -6.09
CA GLY A 98 -25.38 7.38 -4.77
C GLY A 98 -26.21 6.12 -4.42
N ALA A 99 -25.98 5.02 -5.15
CA ALA A 99 -26.55 3.73 -4.81
C ALA A 99 -25.98 3.23 -3.47
N PRO A 100 -26.80 2.68 -2.56
CA PRO A 100 -26.33 2.06 -1.33
C PRO A 100 -25.51 0.80 -1.67
N CYS A 101 -24.34 0.69 -1.05
CA CYS A 101 -23.47 -0.46 -1.19
C CYS A 101 -24.06 -1.66 -0.42
N PRO A 102 -24.04 -2.89 -0.99
CA PRO A 102 -24.55 -4.08 -0.32
C PRO A 102 -23.70 -4.54 0.85
#